data_AF-A0A966Z994-F1
#
_entry.id   AF-A0A966Z994-F1
#
_cell.length_a   1.000
_cell.length_b   1.000
_cell.length_c   1.000
_cell.angle_alpha   90.00
_cell.angle_beta   90.00
_cell.angle_gamma   90.00
#
_symmetry.space_group_name_H-M   'P 1'
#
loop_
_entity.id
_entity.type
_entity.pdbx_description
1 polymer ?
#
loop_
_entity_poly.entity_id
_entity_poly.type
_entity_poly.pdbx_seq_one_letter_code
_entity_poly.pdbx_strand_id
1 'polypeptide(L)'
;MFSISKKVFGLAGVATMFAGMAFGQATCAQTATTGIIRAEGTTELVAPITITCTAGAGGAAVGTGSLQVFLSPALPVTSKVLSTTTGETEAVAVVSGNATLYSATVSGSTLNFSGISLPATAAAATYTITVSNIRVNATSLSVGSGVPPSISATTFISGSTGSLVPAALGAAQVAFAQNGLAASVLKADSSSTSILPVTANLTSGSSNFVICRAYQPNLATALAGTVVAASRAFVVRVGENFASAFRYNGYVAGVQTAGAGEQSQVFTATSNKVTDGTRVSVAFSNVPAGVALYVPTIAVPSNNGAGLATLRLTASAAGTVFGTVSASTTAAVNLQTMAAVSLTSGAGSATFEVITEDLNSLDVYDIPVYVVTTANGASATTGIGVSVAFATVGSTKIPNFVVGANTSTLAGSKFNACSTSLLFPFVTNQLGFDTG
;
A
#
# COMPACT_ATOMS: atom_id res chain seq x y z
N MET A 1 57.58 -13.09 -69.96
CA MET A 1 56.20 -12.56 -69.80
C MET A 1 55.41 -13.56 -68.96
N PHE A 2 55.40 -13.39 -67.63
CA PHE A 2 54.75 -14.33 -66.70
C PHE A 2 53.27 -13.99 -66.54
N SER A 3 52.40 -14.99 -66.74
CA SER A 3 50.94 -14.89 -66.70
C SER A 3 50.44 -14.61 -65.26
N ILE A 4 50.08 -13.36 -64.99
CA ILE A 4 49.53 -12.89 -63.70
C ILE A 4 48.04 -13.26 -63.53
N SER A 5 47.35 -13.67 -64.60
CA SER A 5 45.89 -13.86 -64.59
C SER A 5 45.39 -15.12 -63.86
N LYS A 6 46.24 -16.14 -63.63
CA LYS A 6 45.81 -17.39 -62.95
C LYS A 6 45.91 -17.36 -61.42
N LYS A 7 46.67 -16.42 -60.83
CA LYS A 7 46.81 -16.32 -59.36
C LYS A 7 45.74 -15.45 -58.70
N VAL A 8 45.10 -14.55 -59.45
CA VAL A 8 44.05 -13.65 -58.92
C VAL A 8 42.71 -14.37 -58.76
N PHE A 9 42.39 -15.35 -59.62
CA PHE A 9 41.14 -16.13 -59.52
C PHE A 9 41.09 -17.10 -58.33
N GLY A 10 42.25 -17.61 -57.87
CA GLY A 10 42.32 -18.47 -56.68
C GLY A 10 42.07 -17.71 -55.37
N LEU A 11 42.47 -16.43 -55.30
CA LEU A 11 42.33 -15.62 -54.09
C LEU A 11 40.88 -15.09 -53.90
N ALA A 12 40.18 -14.81 -55.00
CA ALA A 12 38.78 -14.36 -54.98
C ALA A 12 37.80 -15.48 -54.53
N GLY A 13 38.07 -16.75 -54.87
CA GLY A 13 37.25 -17.88 -54.46
C GLY A 13 37.39 -18.24 -52.97
N VAL A 14 38.55 -17.99 -52.37
CA VAL A 14 38.76 -18.18 -50.93
C VAL A 14 38.08 -17.05 -50.13
N ALA A 15 38.10 -15.81 -50.64
CA ALA A 15 37.43 -14.69 -49.99
C ALA A 15 35.89 -14.81 -49.93
N THR A 16 35.25 -15.46 -50.92
CA THR A 16 33.80 -15.71 -50.91
C THR A 16 33.39 -16.88 -50.01
N MET A 17 34.28 -17.85 -49.73
CA MET A 17 34.00 -18.91 -48.74
C MET A 17 34.06 -18.41 -47.29
N PHE A 18 34.80 -17.33 -46.99
CA PHE A 18 34.83 -16.72 -45.65
C PHE A 18 33.73 -15.67 -45.40
N ALA A 19 33.09 -15.15 -46.45
CA ALA A 19 31.97 -14.20 -46.33
C ALA A 19 30.64 -14.84 -45.88
N GLY A 20 30.55 -16.18 -45.88
CA GLY A 20 29.32 -16.92 -45.60
C GLY A 20 29.07 -17.33 -44.15
N MET A 21 29.98 -17.04 -43.20
CA MET A 21 29.84 -17.45 -41.79
C MET A 21 29.61 -16.30 -40.81
N ALA A 22 29.22 -15.13 -41.29
CA ALA A 22 28.73 -14.07 -40.42
C ALA A 22 27.34 -14.45 -39.89
N PHE A 23 27.29 -15.20 -38.79
CA PHE A 23 26.05 -15.43 -38.05
C PHE A 23 25.42 -14.08 -37.71
N GLY A 24 24.13 -13.92 -38.04
CA GLY A 24 23.38 -12.70 -37.78
C GLY A 24 23.06 -12.57 -36.30
N GLN A 25 23.99 -12.05 -35.51
CA GLN A 25 23.78 -11.83 -34.07
C GLN A 25 22.50 -11.01 -33.83
N ALA A 26 21.76 -11.35 -32.78
CA ALA A 26 20.57 -10.59 -32.41
C ALA A 26 20.95 -9.23 -31.79
N THR A 27 20.13 -8.22 -32.10
CA THR A 27 20.18 -6.88 -31.51
C THR A 27 18.92 -6.67 -30.67
N CYS A 28 19.05 -6.08 -29.49
CA CYS A 28 17.94 -5.94 -28.57
C CYS A 28 17.58 -4.48 -28.30
N ALA A 29 16.31 -4.25 -28.01
CA ALA A 29 15.79 -3.00 -27.48
C ALA A 29 14.88 -3.31 -26.28
N GLN A 30 14.83 -2.40 -25.30
CA GLN A 30 13.98 -2.58 -24.12
C GLN A 30 12.83 -1.57 -24.09
N THR A 31 11.70 -2.01 -23.54
CA THR A 31 10.54 -1.19 -23.21
C THR A 31 9.98 -1.62 -21.86
N ALA A 32 9.21 -0.76 -21.21
CA ALA A 32 8.48 -1.08 -19.99
C ALA A 32 7.12 -0.38 -20.03
N THR A 33 6.12 -0.97 -19.39
CA THR A 33 4.92 -0.21 -19.01
C THR A 33 5.26 0.60 -17.77
N THR A 34 4.70 1.80 -17.61
CA THR A 34 4.99 2.63 -16.42
C THR A 34 3.83 2.53 -15.45
N GLY A 35 4.11 2.13 -14.21
CA GLY A 35 3.15 2.12 -13.11
C GLY A 35 3.35 3.27 -12.12
N ILE A 36 2.45 3.37 -11.14
CA ILE A 36 2.62 4.21 -9.96
C ILE A 36 2.83 3.28 -8.76
N ILE A 37 3.86 3.57 -7.95
CA ILE A 37 4.17 2.88 -6.71
C ILE A 37 4.09 3.83 -5.52
N ARG A 38 4.01 3.28 -4.31
CA ARG A 38 3.94 4.05 -3.06
C ARG A 38 5.32 4.43 -2.58
N ALA A 39 5.55 5.72 -2.31
CA ALA A 39 6.80 6.20 -1.75
C ALA A 39 7.04 5.66 -0.33
N GLU A 40 5.99 5.23 0.39
CA GLU A 40 6.08 4.67 1.73
C GLU A 40 6.53 3.21 1.75
N GLY A 41 6.50 2.57 0.59
CA GLY A 41 6.67 1.14 0.43
C GLY A 41 8.13 0.70 0.43
N THR A 42 8.39 -0.41 1.11
CA THR A 42 9.71 -1.06 1.19
C THR A 42 9.84 -2.24 0.23
N THR A 43 8.73 -2.71 -0.34
CA THR A 43 8.64 -3.90 -1.21
C THR A 43 7.73 -3.65 -2.41
N GLU A 44 7.81 -2.45 -2.99
CA GLU A 44 6.93 -2.02 -4.08
C GLU A 44 7.28 -2.74 -5.38
N LEU A 45 6.28 -3.33 -6.04
CA LEU A 45 6.46 -3.96 -7.35
C LEU A 45 6.58 -2.89 -8.44
N VAL A 46 7.71 -2.88 -9.16
CA VAL A 46 7.85 -2.07 -10.37
C VAL A 46 7.34 -2.83 -11.59
N ALA A 47 6.99 -2.10 -12.64
CA ALA A 47 6.45 -2.69 -13.84
C ALA A 47 7.46 -3.62 -14.54
N PRO A 48 6.97 -4.63 -15.29
CA PRO A 48 7.83 -5.54 -16.02
C PRO A 48 8.58 -4.84 -17.15
N ILE A 49 9.78 -5.35 -17.43
CA ILE A 49 10.64 -4.90 -18.52
C ILE A 49 10.54 -5.94 -19.63
N THR A 50 10.23 -5.50 -20.86
CA THR A 50 10.24 -6.36 -22.04
C THR A 50 11.44 -5.99 -22.91
N ILE A 51 12.32 -6.96 -23.14
CA ILE A 51 13.46 -6.83 -24.04
C ILE A 51 13.13 -7.59 -25.31
N THR A 52 13.02 -6.89 -26.44
CA THR A 52 12.77 -7.49 -27.75
C THR A 52 14.09 -7.60 -28.49
N CYS A 53 14.47 -8.81 -28.86
CA CYS A 53 15.68 -9.11 -29.60
C CYS A 53 15.34 -9.57 -31.02
N THR A 54 15.93 -8.94 -32.02
CA THR A 54 15.73 -9.23 -33.44
C THR A 54 17.01 -9.82 -34.02
N ALA A 55 16.92 -11.01 -34.60
CA ALA A 55 18.05 -11.66 -35.26
C ALA A 55 18.49 -10.89 -36.51
N GLY A 56 19.79 -10.84 -36.76
CA GLY A 56 20.34 -10.27 -37.99
C GLY A 56 19.94 -11.07 -39.24
N ALA A 57 20.38 -10.61 -40.41
CA ALA A 57 20.06 -11.24 -41.70
C ALA A 57 20.53 -12.72 -41.81
N GLY A 58 21.54 -13.12 -41.04
CA GLY A 58 22.03 -14.50 -40.97
C GLY A 58 21.32 -15.40 -39.94
N GLY A 59 20.33 -14.88 -39.20
CA GLY A 59 19.74 -15.57 -38.05
C GLY A 59 20.69 -15.63 -36.84
N ALA A 60 20.12 -15.84 -35.65
CA ALA A 60 20.86 -15.96 -34.39
C ALA A 60 20.98 -17.42 -33.97
N ALA A 61 22.16 -17.83 -33.51
CA ALA A 61 22.40 -19.18 -33.01
C ALA A 61 21.80 -19.39 -31.61
N VAL A 62 21.50 -20.66 -31.26
CA VAL A 62 21.22 -21.05 -29.88
C VAL A 62 22.42 -20.66 -29.01
N GLY A 63 22.17 -20.12 -27.83
CA GLY A 63 23.23 -19.74 -26.92
C GLY A 63 22.80 -19.67 -25.47
N THR A 64 23.77 -19.34 -24.62
CA THR A 64 23.53 -18.98 -23.23
C THR A 64 23.96 -17.53 -23.02
N GLY A 65 23.21 -16.79 -22.21
CA GLY A 65 23.47 -15.39 -21.92
C GLY A 65 23.36 -15.02 -20.46
N SER A 66 23.67 -13.76 -20.19
CA SER A 66 23.45 -13.11 -18.91
C SER A 66 22.75 -11.76 -19.12
N LEU A 67 21.98 -11.35 -18.12
CA LEU A 67 21.25 -10.10 -18.10
C LEU A 67 21.48 -9.43 -16.75
N GLN A 68 21.83 -8.15 -16.78
CA GLN A 68 21.92 -7.31 -15.59
C GLN A 68 20.92 -6.17 -15.71
N VAL A 69 20.20 -5.88 -14.64
CA VAL A 69 19.21 -4.78 -14.58
C VAL A 69 19.67 -3.82 -13.50
N PHE A 70 19.81 -2.54 -13.84
CA PHE A 70 20.19 -1.46 -12.94
C PHE A 70 19.04 -0.47 -12.81
N LEU A 71 18.66 -0.16 -11.58
CA LEU A 71 17.62 0.82 -11.29
C LEU A 71 18.22 2.22 -11.05
N SER A 72 17.57 3.25 -11.59
CA SER A 72 17.90 4.66 -11.38
C SER A 72 16.64 5.45 -10.98
N PRO A 73 16.65 6.19 -9.86
CA PRO A 73 17.76 6.31 -8.90
C PRO A 73 18.10 4.96 -8.24
N ALA A 74 19.29 4.88 -7.62
CA ALA A 74 19.78 3.64 -7.01
C ALA A 74 18.94 3.29 -5.76
N LEU A 75 17.83 2.58 -5.99
CA LEU A 75 16.95 2.06 -4.95
C LEU A 75 17.36 0.63 -4.58
N PRO A 76 17.38 0.27 -3.28
CA PRO A 76 17.61 -1.11 -2.89
C PRO A 76 16.54 -2.03 -3.50
N VAL A 77 16.97 -3.09 -4.18
CA VAL A 77 16.07 -4.14 -4.64
C VAL A 77 15.70 -5.02 -3.45
N THR A 78 14.40 -5.19 -3.23
CA THR A 78 13.82 -5.91 -2.10
C THR A 78 12.98 -7.10 -2.54
N SER A 79 13.17 -7.58 -3.77
CA SER A 79 12.60 -8.84 -4.25
C SER A 79 12.96 -9.97 -3.27
N LYS A 80 11.95 -10.73 -2.85
CA LYS A 80 12.12 -11.78 -1.84
C LYS A 80 13.15 -12.82 -2.28
N VAL A 81 14.08 -13.15 -1.40
CA VAL A 81 15.02 -14.27 -1.59
C VAL A 81 14.25 -15.59 -1.46
N LEU A 82 14.26 -16.40 -2.52
CA LEU A 82 13.63 -17.71 -2.59
C LEU A 82 14.55 -18.83 -2.08
N SER A 83 15.86 -18.67 -2.28
CA SER A 83 16.87 -19.63 -1.87
C SER A 83 18.02 -18.87 -1.19
N THR A 84 18.18 -19.09 0.12
CA THR A 84 19.27 -18.46 0.89
C THR A 84 20.65 -19.04 0.52
N THR A 85 20.69 -20.24 -0.05
CA THR A 85 21.93 -20.89 -0.49
C THR A 85 22.48 -20.27 -1.77
N THR A 86 21.60 -19.98 -2.74
CA THR A 86 21.99 -19.43 -4.05
C THR A 86 21.85 -17.90 -4.12
N GLY A 87 21.10 -17.30 -3.19
CA GLY A 87 20.75 -15.88 -3.23
C GLY A 87 19.71 -15.54 -4.30
N GLU A 88 19.10 -16.54 -4.94
CA GLU A 88 18.07 -16.36 -5.95
C GLU A 88 16.82 -15.73 -5.35
N THR A 89 16.23 -14.82 -6.11
CA THR A 89 15.05 -14.03 -5.72
C THR A 89 13.85 -14.37 -6.58
N GLU A 90 12.70 -13.81 -6.20
CA GLU A 90 11.45 -13.93 -6.96
C GLU A 90 11.42 -13.13 -8.27
N ALA A 91 12.39 -12.21 -8.45
CA ALA A 91 12.59 -11.53 -9.72
C ALA A 91 13.00 -12.54 -10.77
N VAL A 92 12.30 -12.54 -11.90
CA VAL A 92 12.37 -13.63 -12.88
C VAL A 92 12.43 -13.08 -14.30
N ALA A 93 13.28 -13.68 -15.12
CA ALA A 93 13.31 -13.48 -16.56
C ALA A 93 12.69 -14.70 -17.27
N VAL A 94 11.85 -14.44 -18.27
CA VAL A 94 11.21 -15.46 -19.11
C VAL A 94 11.51 -15.15 -20.58
N VAL A 95 11.97 -16.14 -21.33
CA VAL A 95 12.29 -15.99 -22.76
C VAL A 95 11.14 -16.57 -23.58
N SER A 96 10.60 -15.81 -24.53
CA SER A 96 9.50 -16.28 -25.38
C SER A 96 9.87 -17.57 -26.13
N GLY A 97 8.97 -18.55 -26.14
CA GLY A 97 9.22 -19.85 -26.73
C GLY A 97 9.98 -20.82 -25.81
N ASN A 98 10.40 -20.38 -24.62
CA ASN A 98 10.97 -21.22 -23.59
C ASN A 98 10.16 -21.07 -22.28
N ALA A 99 9.66 -22.18 -21.73
CA ALA A 99 8.94 -22.17 -20.45
C ALA A 99 9.87 -22.06 -19.22
N THR A 100 11.19 -22.01 -19.43
CA THR A 100 12.19 -21.91 -18.36
C THR A 100 12.18 -20.53 -17.73
N LEU A 101 12.15 -20.53 -16.40
CA LEU A 101 12.23 -19.34 -15.56
C LEU A 101 13.66 -19.17 -15.07
N TYR A 102 14.21 -17.97 -15.21
CA TYR A 102 15.54 -17.64 -14.69
C TYR A 102 15.39 -16.67 -13.53
N SER A 103 15.71 -17.12 -12.31
CA SER A 103 15.72 -16.26 -11.12
C SER A 103 16.94 -15.35 -11.11
N ALA A 104 16.74 -14.11 -10.63
CA ALA A 104 17.84 -13.18 -10.41
C ALA A 104 18.47 -13.36 -9.02
N THR A 105 19.76 -13.06 -8.93
CA THR A 105 20.42 -12.69 -7.67
C THR A 105 20.46 -11.17 -7.53
N VAL A 106 20.42 -10.66 -6.31
CA VAL A 106 20.39 -9.21 -6.03
C VAL A 106 21.71 -8.76 -5.39
N SER A 107 22.23 -7.63 -5.88
CA SER A 107 23.35 -6.91 -5.26
C SER A 107 23.03 -5.41 -5.22
N GLY A 108 22.56 -4.93 -4.07
CA GLY A 108 22.13 -3.53 -3.90
C GLY A 108 20.96 -3.15 -4.82
N SER A 109 21.22 -2.32 -5.83
CA SER A 109 20.25 -1.83 -6.82
C SER A 109 20.28 -2.59 -8.14
N THR A 110 21.04 -3.69 -8.21
CA THR A 110 21.24 -4.47 -9.43
C THR A 110 20.68 -5.87 -9.28
N LEU A 111 19.99 -6.33 -10.33
CA LEU A 111 19.60 -7.73 -10.50
C LEU A 111 20.50 -8.41 -11.53
N ASN A 112 20.96 -9.62 -11.22
CA ASN A 112 21.80 -10.41 -12.10
C ASN A 112 21.13 -11.74 -12.43
N PHE A 113 20.91 -11.98 -13.72
CA PHE A 113 20.43 -13.24 -14.28
C PHE A 113 21.56 -13.89 -15.07
N SER A 114 21.78 -15.19 -14.84
CA SER A 114 22.84 -15.96 -15.48
C SER A 114 22.30 -17.23 -16.13
N GLY A 115 22.97 -17.70 -17.18
CA GLY A 115 22.61 -18.97 -17.83
C GLY A 115 21.29 -18.92 -18.59
N ILE A 116 20.86 -17.73 -19.03
CA ILE A 116 19.64 -17.57 -19.82
C ILE A 116 19.81 -18.31 -21.15
N SER A 117 18.97 -19.31 -21.42
CA SER A 117 18.96 -19.97 -22.72
C SER A 117 18.31 -19.07 -23.78
N LEU A 118 19.08 -18.72 -24.79
CA LEU A 118 18.68 -17.88 -25.91
C LEU A 118 18.33 -18.78 -27.10
N PRO A 119 17.10 -18.71 -27.65
CA PRO A 119 16.66 -19.59 -28.72
C PRO A 119 17.38 -19.26 -30.03
N ALA A 120 17.58 -20.27 -30.88
CA ALA A 120 17.90 -20.02 -32.27
C ALA A 120 16.74 -19.26 -32.91
N THR A 121 17.08 -18.24 -33.68
CA THR A 121 16.09 -17.34 -34.26
C THR A 121 16.38 -17.20 -35.74
N ALA A 122 15.39 -17.48 -36.59
CA ALA A 122 15.52 -17.32 -38.04
C ALA A 122 15.88 -15.87 -38.40
N ALA A 123 16.39 -15.65 -39.61
CA ALA A 123 16.73 -14.31 -40.10
C ALA A 123 15.55 -13.34 -39.93
N ALA A 124 15.81 -12.18 -39.32
CA ALA A 124 14.82 -11.14 -39.00
C ALA A 124 13.66 -11.56 -38.07
N ALA A 125 13.67 -12.77 -37.51
CA ALA A 125 12.69 -13.16 -36.49
C ALA A 125 13.05 -12.53 -35.13
N THR A 126 12.04 -12.44 -34.27
CA THR A 126 12.15 -11.83 -32.94
C THR A 126 11.86 -12.83 -31.83
N TYR A 127 12.50 -12.61 -30.69
CA TYR A 127 12.11 -13.21 -29.42
C TYR A 127 12.10 -12.13 -28.34
N THR A 128 11.39 -12.37 -27.25
CA THR A 128 11.32 -11.44 -26.12
C THR A 128 11.89 -12.06 -24.86
N ILE A 129 12.46 -11.23 -23.99
CA ILE A 129 12.80 -11.55 -22.62
C ILE A 129 11.99 -10.63 -21.74
N THR A 130 11.09 -11.19 -20.94
CA THR A 130 10.29 -10.42 -19.98
C THR A 130 10.86 -10.59 -18.59
N VAL A 131 11.30 -9.49 -17.98
CA VAL A 131 11.72 -9.44 -16.59
C VAL A 131 10.56 -8.93 -15.74
N SER A 132 10.22 -9.64 -14.67
CA SER A 132 9.10 -9.32 -13.79
C SER A 132 9.45 -9.55 -12.31
N ASN A 133 8.53 -9.18 -11.41
CA ASN A 133 8.65 -9.33 -9.96
C ASN A 133 9.85 -8.59 -9.34
N ILE A 134 10.26 -7.48 -9.95
CA ILE A 134 11.26 -6.60 -9.36
C ILE A 134 10.57 -5.78 -8.27
N ARG A 135 11.04 -5.90 -7.03
CA ARG A 135 10.56 -5.07 -5.91
C ARG A 135 11.63 -4.12 -5.45
N VAL A 136 11.23 -2.94 -5.03
CA VAL A 136 12.14 -1.88 -4.58
C VAL A 136 11.70 -1.31 -3.24
N ASN A 137 12.69 -0.81 -2.48
CA ASN A 137 12.43 0.10 -1.39
C ASN A 137 12.34 1.53 -1.93
N ALA A 138 11.13 2.09 -1.94
CA ALA A 138 10.85 3.43 -2.46
C ALA A 138 11.02 4.53 -1.41
N THR A 139 11.31 4.20 -0.15
CA THR A 139 11.26 5.15 0.99
C THR A 139 12.35 6.22 1.00
N SER A 140 13.39 6.06 0.17
CA SER A 140 14.39 7.10 -0.06
C SER A 140 13.96 8.15 -1.08
N LEU A 141 12.84 7.95 -1.78
CA LEU A 141 12.32 8.90 -2.75
C LEU A 141 11.56 10.01 -2.05
N SER A 142 12.03 11.24 -2.21
CA SER A 142 11.29 12.41 -1.78
C SER A 142 10.14 12.67 -2.74
N VAL A 143 8.90 12.56 -2.25
CA VAL A 143 7.70 12.94 -2.99
C VAL A 143 7.13 14.23 -2.43
N GLY A 144 6.84 15.19 -3.31
CA GLY A 144 6.24 16.48 -2.98
C GLY A 144 5.00 16.75 -3.83
N SER A 145 4.48 17.97 -3.79
CA SER A 145 3.32 18.39 -4.60
C SER A 145 3.63 18.61 -6.10
N GLY A 146 4.82 18.20 -6.55
CA GLY A 146 5.31 18.40 -7.92
C GLY A 146 5.19 17.15 -8.78
N VAL A 147 6.00 17.09 -9.84
CA VAL A 147 6.09 15.89 -10.69
C VAL A 147 6.63 14.72 -9.87
N PRO A 148 5.91 13.58 -9.82
CA PRO A 148 6.39 12.38 -9.14
C PRO A 148 7.79 11.97 -9.60
N PRO A 149 8.72 11.60 -8.71
CA PRO A 149 10.02 11.06 -9.09
C PRO A 149 9.84 9.79 -9.92
N SER A 150 10.55 9.72 -11.04
CA SER A 150 10.57 8.56 -11.92
C SER A 150 11.61 7.54 -11.49
N ILE A 151 11.30 6.27 -11.74
CA ILE A 151 12.22 5.14 -11.59
C ILE A 151 12.39 4.53 -12.98
N SER A 152 13.64 4.38 -13.39
CA SER A 152 14.02 3.82 -14.68
C SER A 152 14.92 2.60 -14.50
N ALA A 153 14.85 1.68 -15.45
CA ALA A 153 15.70 0.52 -15.53
C ALA A 153 16.59 0.59 -16.78
N THR A 154 17.88 0.40 -16.58
CA THR A 154 18.84 0.16 -17.67
C THR A 154 19.25 -1.30 -17.64
N THR A 155 19.35 -1.93 -18.80
CA THR A 155 19.67 -3.35 -18.88
C THR A 155 20.94 -3.56 -19.68
N PHE A 156 21.81 -4.44 -19.19
CA PHE A 156 22.97 -4.91 -19.93
C PHE A 156 22.76 -6.38 -20.23
N ILE A 157 22.79 -6.74 -21.51
CA ILE A 157 22.57 -8.11 -21.96
C ILE A 157 23.80 -8.61 -22.70
N SER A 158 24.17 -9.87 -22.50
CA SER A 158 25.24 -10.53 -23.23
C SER A 158 24.87 -11.99 -23.53
N GLY A 159 25.47 -12.54 -24.59
CA GLY A 159 25.24 -13.92 -25.03
C GLY A 159 26.53 -14.57 -25.53
N SER A 160 26.52 -15.89 -25.67
CA SER A 160 27.60 -16.64 -26.32
C SER A 160 27.79 -16.21 -27.78
N THR A 161 28.98 -16.45 -28.32
CA THR A 161 29.35 -16.09 -29.69
C THR A 161 28.29 -16.53 -30.70
N GLY A 162 27.81 -15.60 -31.53
CA GLY A 162 26.81 -15.86 -32.58
C GLY A 162 25.35 -15.83 -32.14
N SER A 163 25.06 -15.77 -30.83
CA SER A 163 23.68 -15.69 -30.33
C SER A 163 23.20 -14.24 -30.16
N LEU A 164 24.02 -13.37 -29.58
CA LEU A 164 23.65 -11.99 -29.25
C LEU A 164 24.86 -11.05 -29.32
N VAL A 165 24.66 -9.82 -29.77
CA VAL A 165 25.64 -8.72 -29.56
C VAL A 165 25.50 -8.21 -28.12
N PRO A 166 26.55 -8.22 -27.29
CA PRO A 166 26.50 -7.59 -25.98
C PRO A 166 26.17 -6.10 -26.08
N ALA A 167 25.20 -5.63 -25.31
CA ALA A 167 24.74 -4.24 -25.41
C ALA A 167 24.17 -3.72 -24.08
N ALA A 168 24.41 -2.44 -23.81
CA ALA A 168 23.64 -1.67 -22.84
C ALA A 168 22.40 -1.10 -23.55
N LEU A 169 21.22 -1.41 -23.05
CA LEU A 169 19.96 -0.98 -23.63
C LEU A 169 19.53 0.37 -23.02
N GLY A 170 18.87 1.22 -23.81
CA GLY A 170 18.45 2.56 -23.39
C GLY A 170 17.42 2.51 -22.26
N ALA A 171 17.47 3.44 -21.30
CA ALA A 171 16.65 3.40 -20.08
C ALA A 171 15.14 3.31 -20.36
N ALA A 172 14.44 2.39 -19.68
CA ALA A 172 12.99 2.27 -19.71
C ALA A 172 12.39 2.71 -18.38
N GLN A 173 11.32 3.52 -18.42
CA GLN A 173 10.65 3.97 -17.20
C GLN A 173 9.74 2.88 -16.63
N VAL A 174 10.05 2.39 -15.43
CA VAL A 174 9.35 1.26 -14.79
C VAL A 174 8.34 1.69 -13.74
N ALA A 175 8.48 2.90 -13.17
CA ALA A 175 7.52 3.43 -12.21
C ALA A 175 7.64 4.95 -12.01
N PHE A 176 6.60 5.52 -11.40
CA PHE A 176 6.65 6.78 -10.66
C PHE A 176 6.33 6.51 -9.19
N ALA A 177 7.00 7.18 -8.26
CA ALA A 177 6.63 7.08 -6.84
C ALA A 177 5.76 8.26 -6.41
N GLN A 178 4.66 7.98 -5.71
CA GLN A 178 3.76 8.99 -5.12
C GLN A 178 3.39 8.59 -3.71
N ASN A 179 2.92 9.56 -2.92
CA ASN A 179 2.38 9.24 -1.61
C ASN A 179 1.14 8.36 -1.75
N GLY A 180 1.11 7.17 -1.15
CA GLY A 180 -0.03 6.26 -1.27
C GLY A 180 -1.24 6.63 -0.39
N LEU A 181 -1.00 7.26 0.75
CA LEU A 181 -2.00 7.51 1.79
C LEU A 181 -2.50 8.96 1.78
N ALA A 182 -3.82 9.12 1.84
CA ALA A 182 -4.53 10.34 2.13
C ALA A 182 -5.29 10.19 3.45
N ALA A 183 -5.31 11.23 4.28
CA ALA A 183 -6.09 11.21 5.52
C ALA A 183 -6.64 12.59 5.88
N SER A 184 -7.87 12.62 6.40
CA SER A 184 -8.50 13.81 6.96
C SER A 184 -9.48 13.45 8.07
N VAL A 185 -9.79 14.41 8.95
CA VAL A 185 -10.86 14.26 9.95
C VAL A 185 -12.04 15.11 9.50
N LEU A 186 -13.21 14.48 9.43
CA LEU A 186 -14.47 15.14 9.15
C LEU A 186 -15.23 15.31 10.47
N LYS A 187 -15.95 16.43 10.56
CA LYS A 187 -16.94 16.59 11.62
C LYS A 187 -18.04 15.56 11.44
N ALA A 188 -18.61 15.09 12.55
CA ALA A 188 -19.84 14.32 12.49
C ALA A 188 -20.97 15.24 12.00
N ASP A 189 -21.16 15.33 10.69
CA ASP A 189 -22.37 15.92 10.12
C ASP A 189 -23.54 14.94 10.25
N SER A 190 -24.76 15.45 10.08
CA SER A 190 -25.99 14.66 10.05
C SER A 190 -26.35 14.14 8.65
N SER A 191 -25.47 14.31 7.65
CA SER A 191 -25.76 14.04 6.23
C SER A 191 -25.08 12.80 5.67
N SER A 192 -24.05 12.24 6.32
CA SER A 192 -23.55 10.94 5.89
C SER A 192 -24.54 9.84 6.30
N THR A 193 -25.11 9.16 5.29
CA THR A 193 -26.11 8.09 5.38
C THR A 193 -25.54 6.88 6.14
N SER A 194 -25.53 6.96 7.48
CA SER A 194 -25.06 5.87 8.34
C SER A 194 -26.09 4.74 8.37
N ILE A 195 -25.63 3.54 8.03
CA ILE A 195 -26.41 2.29 7.89
C ILE A 195 -26.65 1.59 9.25
N LEU A 196 -26.70 2.33 10.35
CA LEU A 196 -26.91 1.77 11.70
C LEU A 196 -28.22 2.29 12.30
N PRO A 197 -29.00 1.45 12.99
CA PRO A 197 -30.27 1.86 13.59
C PRO A 197 -29.99 2.78 14.76
N VAL A 198 -30.07 4.09 14.52
CA VAL A 198 -30.10 5.11 15.58
C VAL A 198 -31.51 5.10 16.18
N THR A 199 -31.76 4.18 17.12
CA THR A 199 -32.94 4.24 17.98
C THR A 199 -32.63 5.04 19.23
N ALA A 200 -32.52 6.37 19.10
CA ALA A 200 -32.77 7.34 20.18
C ALA A 200 -32.57 8.78 19.67
N ASN A 201 -33.50 9.66 20.05
CA ASN A 201 -33.49 11.11 19.84
C ASN A 201 -32.21 11.80 20.39
N LEU A 202 -31.07 11.66 19.70
CA LEU A 202 -29.91 12.52 19.90
C LEU A 202 -30.08 13.75 19.01
N THR A 203 -30.45 14.86 19.64
CA THR A 203 -30.50 16.17 18.98
C THR A 203 -29.10 16.52 18.49
N SER A 204 -28.97 16.57 17.17
CA SER A 204 -27.77 16.94 16.43
C SER A 204 -27.33 18.37 16.78
N GLY A 205 -26.07 18.55 17.18
CA GLY A 205 -25.52 19.88 17.40
C GLY A 205 -24.03 19.88 17.75
N SER A 206 -23.18 20.05 16.73
CA SER A 206 -21.73 20.32 16.80
C SER A 206 -20.85 19.21 17.41
N SER A 207 -19.78 18.85 16.69
CA SER A 207 -18.73 17.90 17.13
C SER A 207 -17.86 18.37 18.32
N ASN A 208 -18.36 19.31 19.12
CA ASN A 208 -17.82 19.70 20.41
C ASN A 208 -18.84 19.28 21.46
N PHE A 209 -18.57 18.21 22.20
CA PHE A 209 -19.47 17.78 23.27
C PHE A 209 -19.52 18.84 24.37
N VAL A 210 -20.51 19.71 24.29
CA VAL A 210 -21.00 20.53 25.40
C VAL A 210 -22.33 19.90 25.80
N ILE A 211 -22.30 18.88 26.66
CA ILE A 211 -23.52 18.46 27.38
C ILE A 211 -23.54 19.18 28.73
N CYS A 212 -23.67 20.51 28.69
CA CYS A 212 -24.05 21.26 29.87
C CYS A 212 -25.57 21.22 29.98
N ARG A 213 -26.13 20.04 30.27
CA ARG A 213 -27.52 19.97 30.70
C ARG A 213 -27.54 20.36 32.17
N ALA A 214 -28.12 21.53 32.45
CA ALA A 214 -28.44 21.95 33.82
C ALA A 214 -29.24 20.83 34.51
N TYR A 215 -28.95 20.59 35.78
CA TYR A 215 -29.69 19.65 36.62
C TYR A 215 -31.19 19.88 36.48
N GLN A 216 -31.90 18.95 35.85
CA GLN A 216 -33.37 18.93 35.82
C GLN A 216 -33.84 17.92 36.88
N PRO A 217 -34.29 18.37 38.06
CA PRO A 217 -34.65 17.47 39.17
C PRO A 217 -35.75 16.46 38.81
N ASN A 218 -36.53 16.71 37.77
CA ASN A 218 -37.68 15.89 37.38
C ASN A 218 -37.33 14.69 36.46
N LEU A 219 -36.06 14.53 36.04
CA LEU A 219 -35.58 13.35 35.29
C LEU A 219 -34.58 12.47 36.08
N ALA A 220 -34.25 12.86 37.32
CA ALA A 220 -33.17 12.28 38.10
C ALA A 220 -33.38 10.80 38.50
N THR A 221 -34.62 10.31 38.52
CA THR A 221 -34.94 8.92 38.86
C THR A 221 -34.81 7.94 37.69
N ALA A 222 -34.61 8.39 36.45
CA ALA A 222 -34.56 7.50 35.27
C ALA A 222 -33.19 7.38 34.59
N LEU A 223 -32.20 8.23 34.91
CA LEU A 223 -30.90 8.25 34.23
C LEU A 223 -29.66 8.30 35.14
N ALA A 224 -29.83 8.23 36.46
CA ALA A 224 -28.69 8.11 37.38
C ALA A 224 -28.05 6.71 37.24
N GLY A 225 -26.93 6.63 36.51
CA GLY A 225 -26.13 5.42 36.33
C GLY A 225 -26.27 4.71 34.97
N THR A 226 -27.19 5.16 34.12
CA THR A 226 -27.37 4.58 32.78
C THR A 226 -26.47 5.32 31.79
N VAL A 227 -25.62 4.59 31.05
CA VAL A 227 -24.74 5.18 30.02
C VAL A 227 -25.59 5.95 29.02
N VAL A 228 -25.35 7.26 28.99
CA VAL A 228 -26.05 8.20 28.12
C VAL A 228 -25.44 8.05 26.72
N ALA A 229 -26.06 7.20 25.90
CA ALA A 229 -25.99 7.11 24.44
C ALA A 229 -24.62 7.39 23.76
N ALA A 230 -24.03 6.37 23.11
CA ALA A 230 -22.91 6.60 22.19
C ALA A 230 -23.38 7.45 21.02
N SER A 231 -22.70 8.57 20.80
CA SER A 231 -22.85 9.41 19.62
C SER A 231 -21.57 9.36 18.81
N ARG A 232 -21.73 9.44 17.48
CA ARG A 232 -20.62 9.58 16.55
C ARG A 232 -19.94 10.92 16.84
N ALA A 233 -18.69 10.90 17.30
CA ALA A 233 -17.98 12.11 17.69
C ALA A 233 -17.36 12.81 16.47
N PHE A 234 -16.65 12.04 15.66
CA PHE A 234 -16.02 12.48 14.41
C PHE A 234 -15.83 11.28 13.47
N VAL A 235 -15.41 11.57 12.24
CA VAL A 235 -15.08 10.55 11.22
C VAL A 235 -13.63 10.72 10.81
N VAL A 236 -12.89 9.61 10.79
CA VAL A 236 -11.54 9.56 10.22
C VAL A 236 -11.69 9.09 8.78
N ARG A 237 -11.44 9.98 7.83
CA ARG A 237 -11.39 9.64 6.41
C ARG A 237 -9.99 9.15 6.06
N VAL A 238 -9.93 7.94 5.54
CA VAL A 238 -8.72 7.29 5.03
C VAL A 238 -8.93 7.04 3.56
N GLY A 239 -8.00 7.46 2.71
CA GLY A 239 -8.09 7.17 1.29
C GLY A 239 -6.74 6.99 0.65
N GLU A 240 -6.74 6.62 -0.62
CA GLU A 240 -5.56 6.61 -1.46
C GLU A 240 -5.43 7.91 -2.27
N ASN A 241 -4.20 8.31 -2.60
CA ASN A 241 -3.96 9.46 -3.50
C ASN A 241 -3.95 9.06 -4.99
N PHE A 242 -3.80 7.78 -5.31
CA PHE A 242 -3.88 7.26 -6.66
C PHE A 242 -4.58 5.90 -6.64
N ALA A 243 -5.29 5.57 -7.73
CA ALA A 243 -6.05 4.33 -7.81
C ALA A 243 -5.12 3.14 -7.63
N SER A 244 -5.52 2.18 -6.80
CA SER A 244 -4.74 0.98 -6.47
C SER A 244 -3.50 1.20 -5.60
N ALA A 245 -3.40 2.32 -4.88
CA ALA A 245 -2.38 2.43 -3.83
C ALA A 245 -2.71 1.46 -2.68
N PHE A 246 -3.98 1.29 -2.37
CA PHE A 246 -4.43 0.22 -1.49
C PHE A 246 -4.42 -1.12 -2.23
N ARG A 247 -4.22 -2.20 -1.46
CA ARG A 247 -4.04 -3.57 -1.94
C ARG A 247 -4.84 -4.48 -1.05
N TYR A 248 -5.61 -5.41 -1.60
CA TYR A 248 -6.27 -6.46 -0.80
C TYR A 248 -5.56 -7.80 -0.93
N ASN A 249 -5.74 -8.67 0.07
CA ASN A 249 -5.27 -10.05 0.03
C ASN A 249 -6.21 -10.90 -0.85
N GLY A 250 -6.09 -10.75 -2.16
CA GLY A 250 -6.96 -11.41 -3.13
C GLY A 250 -6.54 -12.80 -3.58
N TYR A 251 -5.59 -13.46 -2.90
CA TYR A 251 -5.18 -14.79 -3.33
C TYR A 251 -6.29 -15.81 -3.07
N VAL A 252 -7.11 -16.06 -4.09
CA VAL A 252 -7.95 -17.24 -4.21
C VAL A 252 -7.09 -18.29 -4.91
N ALA A 253 -6.85 -19.44 -4.25
CA ALA A 253 -6.01 -20.50 -4.80
C ALA A 253 -6.47 -20.88 -6.22
N GLY A 254 -5.60 -20.65 -7.21
CA GLY A 254 -5.83 -21.06 -8.60
C GLY A 254 -6.58 -20.08 -9.50
N VAL A 255 -7.04 -18.91 -9.00
CA VAL A 255 -7.67 -17.88 -9.84
C VAL A 255 -7.01 -16.54 -9.56
N GLN A 256 -6.26 -16.04 -10.55
CA GLN A 256 -5.82 -14.66 -10.57
C GLN A 256 -7.06 -13.80 -10.82
N THR A 257 -7.62 -13.18 -9.79
CA THR A 257 -8.52 -12.06 -10.01
C THR A 257 -7.67 -10.92 -10.55
N ALA A 258 -7.90 -10.54 -11.81
CA ALA A 258 -7.35 -9.31 -12.40
C ALA A 258 -7.71 -8.16 -11.44
N GLY A 259 -6.74 -7.75 -10.63
CA GLY A 259 -7.04 -7.22 -9.30
C GLY A 259 -5.79 -7.06 -8.45
N ALA A 260 -5.17 -8.15 -8.03
CA ALA A 260 -4.07 -8.09 -7.07
C ALA A 260 -2.74 -7.67 -7.74
N GLY A 261 -2.57 -6.38 -8.04
CA GLY A 261 -1.41 -5.81 -8.73
C GLY A 261 -0.05 -5.99 -8.04
N GLU A 262 -0.02 -6.56 -6.83
CA GLU A 262 1.18 -6.93 -6.08
C GLU A 262 1.59 -8.39 -6.28
N GLN A 263 0.77 -9.24 -6.90
CA GLN A 263 1.09 -10.65 -7.08
C GLN A 263 2.12 -10.86 -8.18
N SER A 264 2.93 -11.92 -8.01
CA SER A 264 3.83 -12.38 -9.05
C SER A 264 3.09 -12.61 -10.36
N GLN A 265 3.64 -12.12 -11.48
CA GLN A 265 3.11 -12.46 -12.81
C GLN A 265 3.54 -13.85 -13.30
N VAL A 266 4.34 -14.59 -12.51
CA VAL A 266 4.87 -15.90 -12.88
C VAL A 266 4.42 -16.97 -11.87
N PHE A 267 3.62 -17.90 -12.38
CA PHE A 267 2.63 -18.72 -11.68
C PHE A 267 3.14 -19.90 -10.83
N THR A 268 4.41 -19.96 -10.44
CA THR A 268 4.99 -21.23 -9.94
C THR A 268 5.48 -21.22 -8.49
N ALA A 269 5.51 -20.08 -7.79
CA ALA A 269 6.00 -20.03 -6.41
C ALA A 269 4.95 -19.54 -5.41
N THR A 270 4.58 -20.40 -4.46
CA THR A 270 3.86 -20.04 -3.21
C THR A 270 4.59 -18.97 -2.37
N SER A 271 5.83 -18.64 -2.73
CA SER A 271 6.69 -17.73 -1.98
C SER A 271 6.41 -16.24 -2.22
N ASN A 272 5.79 -15.83 -3.34
CA ASN A 272 5.47 -14.41 -3.64
C ASN A 272 3.97 -14.11 -3.45
N LYS A 273 3.38 -14.73 -2.42
CA LYS A 273 1.98 -14.52 -2.06
C LYS A 273 1.85 -13.18 -1.33
N VAL A 274 0.95 -12.31 -1.80
CA VAL A 274 0.44 -11.19 -0.99
C VAL A 274 -0.15 -11.80 0.28
N THR A 275 0.51 -11.57 1.41
CA THR A 275 0.12 -12.24 2.66
C THR A 275 -0.99 -11.50 3.38
N ASP A 276 -1.11 -10.20 3.14
CA ASP A 276 -1.97 -9.28 3.87
C ASP A 276 -2.49 -8.20 2.92
N GLY A 277 -3.65 -7.62 3.22
CA GLY A 277 -4.06 -6.37 2.61
C GLY A 277 -3.23 -5.21 3.12
N THR A 278 -3.29 -4.07 2.44
CA THR A 278 -2.81 -2.80 2.95
C THR A 278 -3.49 -2.52 4.28
N ARG A 279 -2.66 -2.33 5.31
CA ARG A 279 -3.14 -1.98 6.64
C ARG A 279 -2.89 -0.51 6.93
N VAL A 280 -3.87 0.13 7.54
CA VAL A 280 -3.80 1.52 7.99
C VAL A 280 -4.04 1.55 9.49
N SER A 281 -3.14 2.20 10.22
CA SER A 281 -3.29 2.46 11.65
C SER A 281 -3.88 3.83 11.88
N VAL A 282 -4.94 3.90 12.69
CA VAL A 282 -5.52 5.12 13.23
C VAL A 282 -5.12 5.20 14.69
N ALA A 283 -4.16 6.06 15.00
CA ALA A 283 -3.66 6.28 16.36
C ALA A 283 -4.27 7.54 16.97
N PHE A 284 -4.76 7.40 18.19
CA PHE A 284 -5.37 8.43 19.02
C PHE A 284 -4.40 8.86 20.10
N SER A 285 -4.42 10.15 20.43
CA SER A 285 -3.64 10.76 21.51
C SER A 285 -4.47 11.82 22.23
N ASN A 286 -4.04 12.24 23.42
CA ASN A 286 -4.75 13.22 24.24
C ASN A 286 -6.21 12.85 24.52
N VAL A 287 -6.52 11.54 24.61
CA VAL A 287 -7.84 11.07 25.02
C VAL A 287 -8.00 11.31 26.52
N PRO A 288 -9.01 12.09 26.97
CA PRO A 288 -9.18 12.38 28.39
C PRO A 288 -9.41 11.12 29.22
N ALA A 289 -8.97 11.15 30.48
CA ALA A 289 -9.35 10.13 31.46
C ALA A 289 -10.89 10.05 31.56
N GLY A 290 -11.42 8.83 31.71
CA GLY A 290 -12.86 8.58 31.77
C GLY A 290 -13.57 8.47 30.41
N VAL A 291 -12.86 8.70 29.31
CA VAL A 291 -13.37 8.50 27.94
C VAL A 291 -12.94 7.15 27.38
N ALA A 292 -13.90 6.43 26.80
CA ALA A 292 -13.67 5.25 25.97
C ALA A 292 -13.94 5.59 24.50
N LEU A 293 -13.09 5.11 23.60
CA LEU A 293 -13.26 5.22 22.16
C LEU A 293 -13.72 3.89 21.57
N TYR A 294 -14.61 3.96 20.59
CA TYR A 294 -15.10 2.80 19.86
C TYR A 294 -15.04 3.03 18.35
N VAL A 295 -14.70 1.97 17.62
CA VAL A 295 -14.56 1.96 16.16
C VAL A 295 -15.27 0.73 15.57
N PRO A 296 -15.71 0.75 14.30
CA PRO A 296 -16.48 -0.36 13.73
C PRO A 296 -15.66 -1.64 13.55
N THR A 297 -16.28 -2.79 13.81
CA THR A 297 -15.75 -4.13 13.49
C THR A 297 -16.26 -4.69 12.16
N ILE A 298 -17.35 -4.10 11.65
CA ILE A 298 -17.93 -4.41 10.34
C ILE A 298 -17.10 -3.81 9.20
N ALA A 299 -17.33 -4.30 7.99
CA ALA A 299 -16.73 -3.72 6.78
C ALA A 299 -17.25 -2.29 6.56
N VAL A 300 -16.33 -1.35 6.41
CA VAL A 300 -16.55 0.04 6.05
C VAL A 300 -16.41 0.14 4.52
N PRO A 301 -17.50 0.39 3.76
CA PRO A 301 -17.41 0.52 2.32
C PRO A 301 -16.67 1.80 1.93
N SER A 302 -16.03 1.78 0.76
CA SER A 302 -15.53 3.01 0.13
C SER A 302 -16.70 3.92 -0.24
N ASN A 303 -16.53 5.22 0.00
CA ASN A 303 -17.47 6.27 -0.41
C ASN A 303 -17.30 6.66 -1.89
N ASN A 304 -16.28 6.12 -2.53
CA ASN A 304 -15.95 6.31 -3.94
C ASN A 304 -16.02 4.96 -4.67
N GLY A 305 -16.16 5.01 -5.99
CA GLY A 305 -16.43 3.81 -6.79
C GLY A 305 -17.84 3.27 -6.50
N ALA A 306 -18.23 2.18 -7.14
CA ALA A 306 -19.56 1.59 -6.95
C ALA A 306 -19.75 0.90 -5.56
N GLY A 307 -19.02 1.32 -4.53
CA GLY A 307 -19.04 0.72 -3.19
C GLY A 307 -18.41 -0.68 -3.12
N LEU A 308 -17.57 -1.04 -4.09
CA LEU A 308 -17.01 -2.38 -4.24
C LEU A 308 -15.83 -2.64 -3.28
N ALA A 309 -15.11 -1.59 -2.90
CA ALA A 309 -14.00 -1.67 -1.97
C ALA A 309 -14.45 -1.57 -0.52
N THR A 310 -13.77 -2.31 0.37
CA THR A 310 -14.12 -2.38 1.80
C THR A 310 -12.88 -2.44 2.67
N LEU A 311 -12.97 -1.76 3.81
CA LEU A 311 -11.97 -1.71 4.85
C LEU A 311 -12.53 -2.32 6.15
N ARG A 312 -11.76 -3.13 6.87
CA ARG A 312 -12.25 -3.78 8.11
C ARG A 312 -11.21 -3.77 9.23
N LEU A 313 -11.68 -3.58 10.47
CA LEU A 313 -10.82 -3.63 11.65
C LEU A 313 -10.15 -5.00 11.80
N THR A 314 -8.84 -5.00 12.03
CA THR A 314 -8.01 -6.20 12.21
C THR A 314 -7.30 -6.16 13.56
N ALA A 315 -7.13 -7.34 14.18
CA ALA A 315 -6.57 -7.49 15.52
C ALA A 315 -5.06 -7.20 15.60
N SER A 316 -4.37 -7.12 14.46
CA SER A 316 -2.91 -6.94 14.44
C SER A 316 -2.45 -6.05 13.30
N ALA A 317 -1.48 -5.17 13.61
CA ALA A 317 -0.73 -4.43 12.60
C ALA A 317 0.22 -5.35 11.80
N ALA A 318 0.91 -6.27 12.49
CA ALA A 318 1.98 -7.10 11.93
C ALA A 318 1.61 -8.59 11.76
N GLY A 319 0.33 -8.95 11.92
CA GLY A 319 -0.16 -10.34 11.81
C GLY A 319 -0.08 -10.87 10.38
N THR A 320 -0.05 -12.20 10.22
CA THR A 320 0.10 -12.87 8.90
C THR A 320 -1.21 -13.29 8.24
N VAL A 321 -2.32 -13.10 8.96
CA VAL A 321 -3.68 -13.43 8.55
C VAL A 321 -4.57 -12.34 9.13
N PHE A 322 -5.62 -11.97 8.40
CA PHE A 322 -6.66 -11.10 8.91
C PHE A 322 -7.19 -11.64 10.24
N GLY A 323 -7.01 -10.87 11.32
CA GLY A 323 -7.49 -11.23 12.65
C GLY A 323 -8.81 -10.53 12.90
N THR A 324 -9.89 -11.28 13.08
CA THR A 324 -11.18 -10.67 13.45
C THR A 324 -11.07 -10.03 14.84
N VAL A 325 -11.65 -8.84 14.99
CA VAL A 325 -11.80 -8.19 16.29
C VAL A 325 -13.22 -8.41 16.78
N SER A 326 -13.36 -8.95 17.99
CA SER A 326 -14.65 -9.11 18.63
C SER A 326 -15.27 -7.76 18.96
N ALA A 327 -16.58 -7.64 18.75
CA ALA A 327 -17.32 -6.47 19.19
C ALA A 327 -17.34 -6.37 20.73
N SER A 328 -17.53 -5.15 21.22
CA SER A 328 -17.70 -4.88 22.64
C SER A 328 -18.95 -5.57 23.18
N THR A 329 -18.80 -6.22 24.33
CA THR A 329 -19.90 -6.84 25.08
C THR A 329 -20.55 -5.88 26.07
N THR A 330 -20.09 -4.62 26.14
CA THR A 330 -20.61 -3.61 27.07
C THR A 330 -22.08 -3.32 26.75
N ALA A 331 -22.99 -3.83 27.59
CA ALA A 331 -24.44 -3.78 27.41
C ALA A 331 -25.04 -2.36 27.38
N ALA A 332 -24.26 -1.35 27.77
CA ALA A 332 -24.77 -0.03 28.05
C ALA A 332 -25.04 0.83 26.80
N VAL A 333 -24.57 0.39 25.64
CA VAL A 333 -24.89 1.02 24.35
C VAL A 333 -24.89 -0.08 23.29
N ASN A 334 -25.80 -0.06 22.31
CA ASN A 334 -25.91 -1.03 21.22
C ASN A 334 -24.66 -0.99 20.29
N LEU A 335 -23.52 -1.45 20.81
CA LEU A 335 -22.17 -1.43 20.23
C LEU A 335 -21.79 -2.81 19.67
N GLN A 336 -22.77 -3.64 19.33
CA GLN A 336 -22.57 -5.01 18.86
C GLN A 336 -21.75 -5.11 17.55
N THR A 337 -21.52 -3.98 16.89
CA THR A 337 -20.70 -3.84 15.67
C THR A 337 -19.49 -2.93 15.87
N MET A 338 -19.12 -2.65 17.13
CA MET A 338 -18.03 -1.73 17.48
C MET A 338 -17.06 -2.41 18.45
N ALA A 339 -15.77 -2.14 18.33
CA ALA A 339 -14.74 -2.57 19.26
C ALA A 339 -14.18 -1.38 20.03
N ALA A 340 -13.88 -1.59 21.31
CA ALA A 340 -13.21 -0.60 22.14
C ALA A 340 -11.75 -0.45 21.69
N VAL A 341 -11.28 0.79 21.56
CA VAL A 341 -9.85 1.08 21.39
C VAL A 341 -9.20 0.95 22.76
N SER A 342 -8.18 0.11 22.87
CA SER A 342 -7.41 -0.03 24.11
C SER A 342 -6.57 1.23 24.33
N LEU A 343 -6.83 1.95 25.42
CA LEU A 343 -6.17 3.20 25.77
C LEU A 343 -5.19 2.98 26.92
N THR A 344 -3.96 3.48 26.78
CA THR A 344 -2.95 3.57 27.84
C THR A 344 -2.48 5.02 27.91
N SER A 345 -2.61 5.66 29.08
CA SER A 345 -2.20 7.05 29.29
C SER A 345 -2.77 8.05 28.26
N GLY A 346 -4.03 7.85 27.85
CA GLY A 346 -4.70 8.73 26.89
C GLY A 346 -4.30 8.53 25.42
N ALA A 347 -3.57 7.46 25.11
CA ALA A 347 -3.20 7.07 23.75
C ALA A 347 -3.62 5.63 23.43
N GLY A 348 -3.94 5.36 22.17
CA GLY A 348 -4.28 4.01 21.69
C GLY A 348 -4.44 4.00 20.19
N SER A 349 -4.56 2.83 19.57
CA SER A 349 -4.66 2.72 18.11
C SER A 349 -5.62 1.63 17.67
N ALA A 350 -6.23 1.83 16.50
CA ALA A 350 -7.01 0.83 15.79
C ALA A 350 -6.39 0.59 14.41
N THR A 351 -6.22 -0.67 14.01
CA THR A 351 -5.68 -1.01 12.69
C THR A 351 -6.78 -1.58 11.81
N PHE A 352 -6.87 -1.09 10.60
CA PHE A 352 -7.80 -1.56 9.59
C PHE A 352 -7.04 -2.17 8.41
N GLU A 353 -7.63 -3.18 7.78
CA GLU A 353 -7.09 -3.87 6.62
C GLU A 353 -8.07 -3.76 5.45
N VAL A 354 -7.53 -3.50 4.26
CA VAL A 354 -8.30 -3.48 3.01
C VAL A 354 -8.65 -4.93 2.63
N ILE A 355 -9.94 -5.21 2.55
CA ILE A 355 -10.47 -6.56 2.28
C ILE A 355 -10.88 -6.71 0.81
N THR A 356 -11.38 -5.64 0.21
CA THR A 356 -11.64 -5.53 -1.23
C THR A 356 -11.22 -4.14 -1.71
N GLU A 357 -10.80 -4.03 -2.97
CA GLU A 357 -10.35 -2.79 -3.60
C GLU A 357 -11.09 -2.53 -4.92
N ASP A 358 -11.07 -1.29 -5.39
CA ASP A 358 -11.43 -0.93 -6.77
C ASP A 358 -10.19 -0.39 -7.50
N LEU A 359 -9.68 -1.15 -8.46
CA LEU A 359 -8.48 -0.77 -9.19
C LEU A 359 -8.63 0.47 -10.09
N ASN A 360 -9.85 0.87 -10.41
CA ASN A 360 -10.12 1.92 -11.39
C ASN A 360 -10.62 3.21 -10.75
N SER A 361 -10.79 3.25 -9.43
CA SER A 361 -11.23 4.44 -8.71
C SER A 361 -10.44 4.62 -7.42
N LEU A 362 -10.49 5.83 -6.85
CA LEU A 362 -9.82 6.11 -5.58
C LEU A 362 -10.63 5.53 -4.43
N ASP A 363 -10.06 4.58 -3.70
CA ASP A 363 -10.66 4.06 -2.48
C ASP A 363 -10.61 5.07 -1.32
N VAL A 364 -11.78 5.39 -0.74
CA VAL A 364 -11.91 6.37 0.35
C VAL A 364 -12.90 5.86 1.39
N TYR A 365 -12.44 5.55 2.59
CA TYR A 365 -13.22 5.02 3.70
C TYR A 365 -13.45 6.06 4.78
N ASP A 366 -14.70 6.17 5.24
CA ASP A 366 -15.08 7.04 6.36
C ASP A 366 -15.29 6.19 7.61
N ILE A 367 -14.29 6.18 8.50
CA ILE A 367 -14.30 5.40 9.73
C ILE A 367 -14.94 6.23 10.85
N PRO A 368 -16.17 5.91 11.29
CA PRO A 368 -16.78 6.60 12.41
C PRO A 368 -16.07 6.27 13.72
N VAL A 369 -15.80 7.30 14.53
CA VAL A 369 -15.28 7.14 15.89
C VAL A 369 -16.37 7.58 16.87
N TYR A 370 -16.69 6.68 17.79
CA TYR A 370 -17.65 6.91 18.86
C TYR A 370 -16.91 7.17 20.16
N VAL A 371 -17.42 8.12 20.92
CA VAL A 371 -16.91 8.46 22.25
C VAL A 371 -17.99 8.07 23.25
N VAL A 372 -17.60 7.34 24.27
CA VAL A 372 -18.45 7.02 25.42
C VAL A 372 -17.77 7.53 26.68
N THR A 373 -18.52 8.23 27.52
CA THR A 373 -18.08 8.71 28.83
C THR A 373 -19.25 8.58 29.80
N THR A 374 -18.95 8.43 31.09
CA THR A 374 -19.95 8.65 32.14
C THR A 374 -20.23 10.15 32.30
N ALA A 375 -21.41 10.51 32.81
CA ALA A 375 -21.73 11.89 33.11
C ALA A 375 -20.68 12.48 34.08
N ASN A 376 -20.12 13.65 33.73
CA ASN A 376 -19.00 14.30 34.45
C ASN A 376 -17.72 13.46 34.58
N GLY A 377 -17.59 12.36 33.83
CA GLY A 377 -16.45 11.45 33.90
C GLY A 377 -15.23 11.92 33.09
N ALA A 378 -15.43 12.77 32.09
CA ALA A 378 -14.37 13.25 31.21
C ALA A 378 -13.77 14.57 31.70
N SER A 379 -12.44 14.64 31.74
CA SER A 379 -11.71 15.90 31.97
C SER A 379 -11.74 16.79 30.71
N ALA A 380 -11.64 18.12 30.89
CA ALA A 380 -11.48 19.04 29.78
C ALA A 380 -10.18 18.77 29.01
N THR A 381 -10.21 18.90 27.68
CA THR A 381 -9.02 18.72 26.83
C THR A 381 -9.00 19.69 25.67
N THR A 382 -7.78 19.97 25.18
CA THR A 382 -7.54 20.80 23.99
C THR A 382 -7.97 20.12 22.68
N GLY A 383 -8.19 18.79 22.72
CA GLY A 383 -8.70 17.96 21.63
C GLY A 383 -8.06 16.57 21.60
N ILE A 384 -8.80 15.58 21.12
CA ILE A 384 -8.26 14.26 20.79
C ILE A 384 -7.40 14.43 19.53
N GLY A 385 -6.11 14.07 19.60
CA GLY A 385 -5.25 14.01 18.43
C GLY A 385 -5.48 12.71 17.68
N VAL A 386 -5.55 12.77 16.36
CA VAL A 386 -5.68 11.60 15.47
C VAL A 386 -4.48 11.60 14.53
N SER A 387 -3.84 10.47 14.37
CA SER A 387 -2.82 10.25 13.34
C SER A 387 -3.15 9.01 12.53
N VAL A 388 -3.00 9.12 11.22
CA VAL A 388 -3.24 8.00 10.30
C VAL A 388 -1.92 7.71 9.59
N ALA A 389 -1.53 6.45 9.53
CA ALA A 389 -0.32 6.00 8.84
C ALA A 389 -0.53 4.60 8.26
N PHE A 390 0.29 4.21 7.27
CA PHE A 390 0.37 2.79 6.93
C PHE A 390 0.88 2.01 8.15
N ALA A 391 0.23 0.89 8.44
CA ALA A 391 0.69 -0.01 9.48
C ALA A 391 1.81 -0.89 8.91
N THR A 392 2.90 -1.03 9.65
CA THR A 392 3.99 -1.94 9.29
C THR A 392 3.50 -3.37 9.34
N VAL A 393 3.74 -4.09 8.27
CA VAL A 393 3.32 -5.50 8.15
C VAL A 393 4.49 -6.46 8.38
N GLY A 394 5.75 -5.99 8.33
CA GLY A 394 6.94 -6.76 8.71
C GLY A 394 7.85 -6.99 7.50
N SER A 395 9.15 -7.17 7.73
CA SER A 395 10.19 -7.11 6.69
C SER A 395 10.08 -8.16 5.57
N THR A 396 9.24 -9.19 5.74
CA THR A 396 9.02 -10.25 4.74
C THR A 396 7.61 -10.22 4.14
N LYS A 397 6.84 -9.15 4.37
CA LYS A 397 5.44 -9.04 3.96
C LYS A 397 5.30 -8.23 2.68
N ILE A 398 4.21 -8.50 1.98
CA ILE A 398 3.78 -7.78 0.79
C ILE A 398 2.29 -7.46 0.98
N PRO A 399 1.88 -6.17 0.94
CA PRO A 399 2.74 -4.98 0.87
C PRO A 399 3.63 -4.84 2.13
N ASN A 400 4.57 -3.88 2.19
CA ASN A 400 5.27 -3.51 3.44
C ASN A 400 5.73 -2.06 3.45
N PHE A 401 5.63 -1.40 4.61
CA PHE A 401 5.80 0.04 4.76
C PHE A 401 6.76 0.40 5.89
N VAL A 402 7.43 1.55 5.77
CA VAL A 402 8.16 2.13 6.90
C VAL A 402 7.17 2.56 7.99
N VAL A 403 7.56 2.32 9.26
CA VAL A 403 6.76 2.71 10.43
C VAL A 403 6.50 4.21 10.40
N GLY A 404 5.23 4.63 10.52
CA GLY A 404 4.87 6.04 10.57
C GLY A 404 5.01 6.77 9.23
N ALA A 405 5.11 6.05 8.12
CA ALA A 405 5.08 6.69 6.81
C ALA A 405 3.73 7.38 6.56
N ASN A 406 3.79 8.63 6.08
CA ASN A 406 2.64 9.54 5.87
C ASN A 406 1.73 9.71 7.08
N THR A 407 2.29 10.07 8.24
CA THR A 407 1.50 10.48 9.39
C THR A 407 0.84 11.84 9.16
N SER A 408 -0.49 11.84 9.02
CA SER A 408 -1.28 13.08 9.07
C SER A 408 -1.83 13.27 10.48
N THR A 409 -1.30 14.24 11.23
CA THR A 409 -1.87 14.64 12.53
C THR A 409 -3.08 15.55 12.32
N LEU A 410 -4.21 15.15 12.88
CA LEU A 410 -5.52 15.76 12.69
C LEU A 410 -6.13 16.02 14.07
N ALA A 411 -6.96 17.07 14.17
CA ALA A 411 -7.69 17.38 15.38
C ALA A 411 -9.06 16.71 15.36
N GLY A 412 -9.30 15.83 16.32
CA GLY A 412 -10.61 15.23 16.61
C GLY A 412 -11.48 16.12 17.50
N SER A 413 -12.38 15.50 18.26
CA SER A 413 -13.29 16.21 19.19
C SER A 413 -12.56 16.83 20.38
N LYS A 414 -13.13 17.93 20.90
CA LYS A 414 -12.68 18.61 22.12
C LYS A 414 -13.69 18.42 23.26
N PHE A 415 -13.19 18.42 24.49
CA PHE A 415 -14.01 18.38 25.71
C PHE A 415 -13.89 19.69 26.47
N ASN A 416 -15.01 20.37 26.68
CA ASN A 416 -15.08 21.54 27.55
C ASN A 416 -15.73 21.12 28.87
N ALA A 417 -15.09 21.47 30.00
CA ALA A 417 -15.74 21.27 31.30
C ALA A 417 -16.92 22.24 31.43
N CYS A 418 -18.07 21.70 31.82
CA CYS A 418 -19.21 22.52 32.22
C CYS A 418 -18.98 23.03 33.64
N SER A 419 -18.80 24.33 33.81
CA SER A 419 -18.83 24.95 35.14
C SER A 419 -20.23 25.50 35.41
N THR A 420 -20.89 24.99 36.44
CA THR A 420 -22.10 25.62 36.97
C THR A 420 -21.68 26.52 38.12
N SER A 421 -21.72 27.84 37.91
CA SER A 421 -21.57 28.80 39.01
C SER A 421 -22.94 29.04 39.63
N LEU A 422 -23.19 28.42 40.79
CA LEU A 422 -24.38 28.75 41.59
C LEU A 422 -24.09 30.06 42.32
N LEU A 423 -24.62 31.16 41.79
CA LEU A 423 -24.68 32.41 42.53
C LEU A 423 -25.84 32.27 43.52
N PHE A 424 -25.55 32.09 44.79
CA PHE A 424 -26.54 32.33 45.84
C PHE A 424 -26.57 33.85 46.08
N PRO A 425 -27.61 34.59 45.65
CA PRO A 425 -27.78 35.93 46.16
C PRO A 425 -28.07 35.76 47.65
N PHE A 426 -27.12 36.15 48.51
CA PHE A 426 -27.42 36.35 49.91
C PHE A 426 -28.45 37.47 49.98
N VAL A 427 -29.73 37.12 50.10
CA VAL A 427 -30.75 38.07 50.53
C VAL A 427 -30.54 38.23 52.02
N THR A 428 -29.67 39.16 52.41
CA THR A 428 -29.62 39.60 53.80
C THR A 428 -30.93 40.32 54.09
N ASN A 429 -31.85 39.64 54.76
CA ASN A 429 -32.91 40.29 55.52
C ASN A 429 -32.22 41.29 56.47
N GLN A 430 -32.74 42.53 56.50
CA GLN A 430 -32.21 43.69 57.23
C GLN A 430 -32.10 43.52 58.76
N LEU A 431 -32.32 42.32 59.32
CA LEU A 431 -32.25 42.04 60.77
C LEU A 431 -31.36 40.85 61.16
N GLY A 432 -30.43 40.42 60.30
CA GLY A 432 -29.28 39.62 60.76
C GLY A 432 -29.59 38.20 61.23
N PHE A 433 -30.63 37.56 60.69
CA PHE A 433 -30.80 36.11 60.83
C PHE A 433 -30.40 35.41 59.54
N ASP A 434 -29.34 34.62 59.65
CA ASP A 434 -28.87 33.67 58.65
C ASP A 434 -29.86 32.49 58.62
N THR A 435 -30.49 32.22 57.47
CA THR A 435 -31.38 31.07 57.29
C THR A 435 -30.88 30.16 56.17
N GLY A 436 -29.57 29.90 56.15
CA GLY A 436 -28.94 28.91 55.28
C GLY A 436 -29.51 27.50 55.49
#